data_AF-A0A530QPV7-F1
#
_entry.id   AF-A0A530QPV7-F1
#
_cell.length_a   1.000
_cell.length_b   1.000
_cell.length_c   1.000
_cell.angle_alpha   90.00
_cell.angle_beta   90.00
_cell.angle_gamma   90.00
#
_symmetry.space_group_name_H-M   'P 1'
#
loop_
_entity.id
_entity.type
_entity.pdbx_description
1 polymer ?
#
loop_
_entity_poly.entity_id
_entity_poly.type
_entity_poly.pdbx_seq_one_letter_code
_entity_poly.pdbx_strand_id
1 'polypeptide(L)'
;MSLSDLFIRRPVLSTVLALMILLLGFQGIFNLSIRQYPEVEETAITITTAYPGASADLIQGFISAPIARAVASTENIDYVTSASRSSLSTVTVQMKLGSNPDVALNEVLSKVQG
;
A
#
# COMPACT_ATOMS: atom_id res chain seq x y z
N MET A 1 -28.24 -38.42 25.45
CA MET A 1 -28.74 -38.51 24.06
C MET A 1 -27.73 -37.79 23.18
N SER A 2 -27.07 -38.50 22.26
CA SER A 2 -26.03 -37.92 21.41
C SER A 2 -26.66 -36.97 20.38
N LEU A 3 -25.94 -35.91 19.99
CA LEU A 3 -26.35 -35.05 18.87
C LEU A 3 -26.55 -35.89 17.60
N SER A 4 -25.70 -36.89 17.36
CA SER A 4 -25.77 -37.80 16.21
C SER A 4 -27.07 -38.62 16.16
N ASP A 5 -27.61 -39.01 17.31
CA ASP A 5 -28.87 -39.79 17.37
C ASP A 5 -30.07 -38.96 16.90
N LEU A 6 -30.07 -37.65 17.16
CA LEU A 6 -31.14 -36.75 16.73
C LEU A 6 -31.13 -36.54 15.21
N PHE A 7 -29.94 -36.45 14.61
CA PHE A 7 -29.78 -36.30 13.16
C PHE A 7 -30.13 -37.57 12.39
N ILE A 8 -29.84 -38.75 12.94
CA ILE A 8 -30.19 -40.05 12.33
C ILE A 8 -31.68 -40.36 12.42
N ARG A 9 -32.34 -40.00 13.54
CA ARG A 9 -33.75 -40.33 13.76
C ARG A 9 -34.72 -39.43 12.99
N ARG A 10 -34.28 -38.24 12.55
CA ARG A 10 -35.08 -37.28 11.76
C ARG A 10 -34.31 -36.92 10.47
N PRO A 11 -34.36 -37.76 9.43
CA PRO A 11 -33.58 -37.57 8.20
C PRO A 11 -33.84 -36.23 7.51
N VAL A 12 -35.04 -35.67 7.66
CA VAL A 12 -35.42 -34.35 7.14
C VAL A 12 -34.56 -33.22 7.72
N LEU A 13 -34.19 -33.26 9.01
CA LEU A 13 -33.34 -32.24 9.62
C LEU A 13 -31.91 -32.31 9.08
N SER A 14 -31.40 -33.53 8.87
CA SER A 14 -30.06 -33.75 8.32
C SER A 14 -29.95 -33.25 6.88
N THR A 15 -30.97 -33.49 6.05
CA THR A 15 -31.02 -32.99 4.66
C THR A 15 -31.14 -31.48 4.59
N VAL A 16 -31.96 -30.85 5.44
CA VAL A 16 -32.11 -29.39 5.47
C VAL A 16 -30.81 -28.72 5.90
N LEU A 17 -30.12 -29.26 6.91
CA LEU A 17 -28.83 -28.74 7.36
C LEU A 17 -27.75 -28.87 6.28
N ALA A 18 -27.67 -30.03 5.62
CA ALA A 18 -26.74 -30.23 4.51
C ALA A 18 -27.00 -29.26 3.36
N LEU A 19 -28.27 -29.06 3.00
CA LEU A 19 -28.67 -28.13 1.95
C LEU A 19 -28.40 -26.67 2.35
N MET A 20 -28.58 -26.32 3.61
CA MET A 20 -28.25 -24.99 4.15
C MET A 20 -26.75 -24.71 4.07
N ILE A 21 -25.90 -25.68 4.45
CA ILE A 21 -24.44 -25.57 4.32
C ILE A 21 -24.04 -25.43 2.84
N LEU A 22 -24.67 -26.19 1.95
CA LEU A 22 -24.40 -26.14 0.51
C LEU A 22 -24.76 -24.76 -0.07
N LEU A 23 -25.93 -24.21 0.27
CA LEU A 23 -26.35 -22.88 -0.18
C LEU A 23 -25.41 -21.77 0.32
N LEU A 24 -24.99 -21.83 1.59
CA LEU A 24 -24.04 -20.87 2.15
C LEU A 24 -22.66 -20.97 1.49
N GLY A 25 -22.19 -22.20 1.26
CA GLY A 25 -20.94 -22.44 0.53
C GLY A 25 -20.99 -21.95 -0.91
N PHE A 26 -22.10 -22.23 -1.61
CA PHE A 26 -22.33 -21.76 -2.97
C PHE A 26 -22.30 -20.23 -3.02
N GLN A 27 -23.04 -19.54 -2.14
CA GLN A 27 -23.03 -18.08 -2.03
C GLN A 27 -21.62 -17.52 -1.75
N GLY A 28 -20.83 -18.19 -0.90
CA GLY A 28 -19.47 -17.79 -0.57
C GLY A 28 -18.53 -17.82 -1.77
N ILE A 29 -18.67 -18.83 -2.64
CA ILE A 29 -17.87 -18.94 -3.88
C ILE A 29 -18.17 -17.77 -4.83
N PHE A 30 -19.44 -17.35 -4.98
CA PHE A 30 -19.78 -16.20 -5.83
C PHE A 30 -19.38 -14.85 -5.24
N ASN A 31 -19.29 -14.73 -3.91
CA ASN A 31 -18.92 -13.48 -3.24
C ASN A 31 -17.40 -13.31 -3.06
N LEU A 32 -16.60 -14.33 -3.38
CA LEU A 32 -15.16 -14.22 -3.25
C LEU A 32 -14.62 -13.26 -4.32
N SER A 33 -14.08 -12.13 -3.88
CA SER A 33 -13.46 -11.16 -4.78
C SER A 33 -12.20 -11.77 -5.40
N ILE A 34 -12.26 -12.03 -6.70
CA ILE A 34 -11.11 -12.52 -7.46
C ILE A 34 -10.22 -11.33 -7.76
N ARG A 35 -9.07 -11.26 -7.10
CA ARG A 35 -8.04 -10.27 -7.38
C ARG A 35 -7.00 -10.88 -8.31
N GLN A 36 -6.81 -10.29 -9.48
CA GLN A 36 -5.83 -10.77 -10.48
C GLN A 36 -4.38 -10.48 -10.06
N TYR A 37 -4.19 -9.51 -9.18
CA TYR A 37 -2.91 -9.15 -8.58
C TYR A 37 -3.10 -9.02 -7.07
N PRO A 38 -2.13 -9.50 -6.27
CA PRO A 38 -2.12 -9.20 -4.84
C PRO A 38 -2.00 -7.70 -4.64
N GLU A 39 -2.62 -7.18 -3.59
CA GLU A 39 -2.41 -5.81 -3.16
C GLU A 39 -0.98 -5.73 -2.59
N VAL A 40 -0.06 -5.18 -3.38
CA VAL A 40 1.30 -4.86 -2.95
C VAL A 40 1.27 -3.48 -2.33
N GLU A 41 1.34 -3.45 -1.00
CA GLU A 41 1.45 -2.21 -0.23
C GLU A 41 2.89 -1.68 -0.33
N GLU A 42 3.17 -0.93 -1.39
CA GLU A 42 4.41 -0.18 -1.53
C GLU A 42 4.20 1.28 -1.13
N THR A 43 4.93 1.75 -0.13
CA THR A 43 4.86 3.14 0.33
C THR A 43 5.87 3.97 -0.46
N ALA A 44 5.37 4.75 -1.42
CA ALA A 44 6.17 5.67 -2.24
C ALA A 44 5.73 7.12 -2.00
N ILE A 45 6.68 8.00 -1.66
CA ILE A 45 6.43 9.44 -1.46
C ILE A 45 7.10 10.21 -2.59
N THR A 46 6.33 11.01 -3.33
CA THR A 46 6.86 11.84 -4.42
C THR A 46 6.78 13.32 -4.06
N ILE A 47 7.92 13.98 -4.08
CA ILE A 47 8.10 15.39 -3.80
C ILE A 47 8.33 16.11 -5.13
N THR A 48 7.40 16.96 -5.51
CA THR A 48 7.53 17.81 -6.71
C THR A 48 7.79 19.25 -6.30
N THR A 49 8.89 19.81 -6.79
CA THR A 49 9.26 21.21 -6.56
C THR A 49 9.36 21.92 -7.90
N ALA A 50 8.50 22.91 -8.11
CA ALA A 50 8.55 23.75 -9.31
C ALA A 50 9.52 24.91 -9.08
N TYR A 51 10.50 25.07 -9.97
CA TYR A 51 11.44 26.19 -9.95
C TYR A 51 11.61 26.74 -11.37
N PRO A 52 10.66 27.56 -11.83
CA PRO A 52 10.60 28.03 -13.21
C PRO A 52 11.78 28.95 -13.55
N GLY A 53 12.34 28.75 -14.74
CA GLY A 53 13.44 29.55 -15.26
C GLY A 53 14.85 29.04 -14.95
N ALA A 54 15.01 27.91 -14.23
CA ALA A 54 16.32 27.29 -14.04
C ALA A 54 16.61 26.12 -15.00
N SER A 55 17.90 25.94 -15.30
CA SER A 55 18.41 24.78 -16.03
C SER A 55 18.36 23.52 -15.15
N ALA A 56 18.34 22.35 -15.78
CA ALA A 56 18.30 21.07 -15.08
C ALA A 56 19.49 20.89 -14.13
N ASP A 57 20.70 21.30 -14.53
CA ASP A 57 21.92 21.19 -13.69
C ASP A 57 21.84 22.04 -12.42
N LEU A 58 21.29 23.27 -12.53
CA LEU A 58 21.10 24.14 -11.37
C LEU A 58 20.06 23.56 -10.41
N ILE A 59 18.94 23.08 -10.94
CA ILE A 59 17.90 22.42 -10.13
C ILE A 59 18.47 21.17 -9.45
N GLN A 60 19.26 20.37 -10.15
CA GLN A 60 19.83 19.16 -9.60
C GLN A 60 20.80 19.48 -8.45
N GLY A 61 21.69 20.46 -8.63
CA GLY A 61 22.68 20.84 -7.62
C GLY A 61 22.10 21.56 -6.40
N PHE A 62 21.14 22.47 -6.62
CA PHE A 62 20.65 23.37 -5.57
C PHE A 62 19.30 22.98 -4.97
N ILE A 63 18.52 22.11 -5.62
CA ILE A 63 17.18 21.70 -5.15
C ILE A 63 17.14 20.19 -4.96
N SER A 64 17.35 19.41 -6.02
CA SER A 64 17.15 17.95 -5.96
C SER A 64 18.18 17.27 -5.05
N ALA A 65 19.46 17.66 -5.10
CA ALA A 65 20.51 17.11 -4.24
C ALA A 65 20.31 17.39 -2.74
N PRO A 66 20.04 18.63 -2.29
CA PRO A 66 19.77 18.88 -0.87
C PRO A 66 18.49 18.19 -0.38
N ILE A 67 17.41 18.20 -1.18
CA ILE A 67 16.17 17.48 -0.82
C ILE A 67 16.43 15.98 -0.69
N ALA A 68 17.12 15.37 -1.67
CA ALA A 68 17.43 13.94 -1.61
C ALA A 68 18.28 13.58 -0.38
N ARG A 69 19.24 14.43 0.00
CA ARG A 69 20.05 14.22 1.21
C ARG A 69 19.25 14.39 2.49
N ALA A 70 18.40 15.41 2.57
CA ALA A 70 17.53 15.64 3.73
C ALA A 70 16.59 14.46 3.93
N VAL A 71 15.95 14.00 2.85
CA VAL A 71 15.03 12.87 2.91
C VAL A 71 15.75 11.57 3.17
N ALA A 72 16.96 11.34 2.65
CA ALA A 72 17.76 10.14 2.94
C ALA A 72 18.09 9.92 4.44
N SER A 73 17.89 10.93 5.29
CA SER A 73 18.05 10.84 6.74
C SER A 73 16.80 10.36 7.49
N THR A 74 15.69 10.12 6.79
CA THR A 74 14.41 9.63 7.32
C THR A 74 14.51 8.14 7.61
N GLU A 75 13.83 7.65 8.64
CA GLU A 75 13.80 6.23 8.96
C GLU A 75 13.01 5.42 7.91
N ASN A 76 13.34 4.14 7.76
CA ASN A 76 12.62 3.17 6.93
C ASN A 76 12.60 3.44 5.41
N ILE A 77 13.60 4.14 4.88
CA ILE A 77 13.78 4.28 3.43
C ILE A 77 14.44 3.03 2.84
N ASP A 78 14.02 2.65 1.64
CA ASP A 78 14.67 1.64 0.81
C ASP A 78 15.58 2.30 -0.23
N TYR A 79 15.04 3.19 -1.07
CA TYR A 79 15.83 3.97 -2.03
C TYR A 79 15.23 5.34 -2.34
N VAL A 80 16.09 6.27 -2.74
CA VAL A 80 15.72 7.62 -3.17
C VAL A 80 16.13 7.80 -4.63
N THR A 81 15.18 8.21 -5.47
CA THR A 81 15.41 8.55 -6.87
C THR A 81 15.09 10.01 -7.09
N SER A 82 16.00 10.77 -7.71
CA SER A 82 15.76 12.16 -8.09
C SER A 82 15.84 12.33 -9.60
N ALA A 83 14.87 13.03 -10.15
CA ALA A 83 14.79 13.38 -11.56
C ALA A 83 14.59 14.89 -11.69
N SER A 84 15.58 15.57 -12.25
CA SER A 84 15.54 17.01 -12.47
C SER A 84 15.27 17.28 -13.95
N ARG A 85 14.26 18.09 -14.24
CA ARG A 85 13.96 18.62 -15.57
C ARG A 85 14.10 20.14 -15.54
N SER A 86 14.23 20.76 -16.70
CA SER A 86 14.14 22.23 -16.76
C SER A 86 12.82 22.67 -16.13
N SER A 87 12.87 23.69 -15.28
CA SER A 87 11.72 24.22 -14.52
C SER A 87 11.15 23.33 -13.40
N LEU A 88 11.52 22.05 -13.27
CA LEU A 88 10.85 21.13 -12.34
C LEU A 88 11.79 20.07 -11.75
N SER A 89 11.73 19.87 -10.43
CA SER A 89 12.40 18.80 -9.71
C SER A 89 11.39 17.78 -9.19
N THR A 90 11.64 16.50 -9.42
CA THR A 90 10.89 15.40 -8.81
C THR A 90 11.84 14.53 -8.00
N VAL A 91 11.53 14.31 -6.72
CA VAL A 91 12.26 13.37 -5.85
C VAL A 91 11.27 12.33 -5.35
N THR A 92 11.53 11.07 -5.67
CA THR A 92 10.71 9.92 -5.26
C THR A 92 11.46 9.11 -4.22
N VAL A 93 10.80 8.82 -3.12
CA VAL A 93 11.35 8.14 -1.95
C VAL A 93 10.53 6.89 -1.75
N GLN A 94 11.18 5.74 -1.88
CA GLN A 94 10.55 4.46 -1.64
C GLN A 94 10.86 4.02 -0.22
N MET A 95 9.82 3.69 0.54
CA MET A 95 9.94 3.20 1.90
C MET A 95 9.97 1.67 1.91
N LYS A 96 10.49 1.11 3.00
CA LYS A 96 10.50 -0.34 3.24
C LYS A 96 9.08 -0.89 3.40
N LEU A 97 8.93 -2.15 2.99
CA LEU A 97 7.68 -2.91 3.12
C LEU A 97 7.19 -2.95 4.57
N GLY A 98 5.94 -2.58 4.81
CA GLY A 98 5.33 -2.50 6.14
C GLY A 98 5.52 -1.17 6.88
N SER A 99 6.12 -0.16 6.25
CA SER A 99 6.16 1.20 6.80
C SER A 99 4.81 1.89 6.66
N ASN A 100 4.33 2.50 7.74
CA ASN A 100 3.06 3.21 7.75
C ASN A 100 3.17 4.49 6.87
N PRO A 101 2.31 4.65 5.85
CA PRO A 101 2.40 5.77 4.91
C PRO A 101 2.19 7.13 5.58
N ASP A 102 1.32 7.22 6.59
CA ASP A 102 1.04 8.48 7.29
C ASP A 102 2.23 8.92 8.16
N VAL A 103 2.89 7.98 8.83
CA VAL A 103 4.08 8.25 9.64
C VAL A 103 5.25 8.64 8.73
N ALA A 104 5.47 7.88 7.67
CA ALA A 104 6.49 8.15 6.66
C ALA A 104 6.33 9.53 6.03
N LEU A 105 5.10 9.91 5.67
CA LEU A 105 4.80 11.21 5.09
C LEU A 105 5.15 12.35 6.05
N ASN A 106 4.73 12.25 7.31
CA ASN A 106 5.02 13.27 8.32
C ASN A 106 6.52 13.42 8.57
N GLU A 107 7.26 12.31 8.58
CA GLU A 107 8.69 12.33 8.79
C GLU A 107 9.42 12.98 7.61
N VAL A 108 9.09 12.58 6.37
CA VAL A 108 9.63 13.20 5.15
C VAL A 108 9.31 14.70 5.11
N LEU A 109 8.08 15.09 5.45
CA LEU A 109 7.67 16.50 5.53
C LEU A 109 8.51 17.28 6.56
N SER A 110 8.75 16.69 7.73
CA SER A 110 9.58 17.30 8.77
C SER A 110 11.03 17.49 8.33
N LYS A 111 11.58 16.61 7.49
CA LYS A 111 12.95 16.74 6.94
C LYS A 111 13.06 17.75 5.80
N VAL A 112 11.99 17.97 5.05
CA VAL A 112 11.97 18.92 3.93
C VAL A 112 11.69 20.35 4.42
N GLN A 113 10.93 20.51 5.50
CA GLN A 113 10.58 21.82 6.06
C GLN A 113 11.56 22.36 7.11
N GLY A 114 12.38 21.49 7.72
CA GLY A 114 13.39 21.84 8.71
C GLY A 114 14.77 22.06 8.10
#